data_AF-A0A9X1SJM2-F1
#
_entry.id   AF-A0A9X1SJM2-F1
#
_cell.length_a   1.000
_cell.length_b   1.000
_cell.length_c   1.000
_cell.angle_alpha   90.00
_cell.angle_beta   90.00
_cell.angle_gamma   90.00
#
_symmetry.space_group_name_H-M   'P 1'
#
loop_
_entity.id
_entity.type
_entity.pdbx_description
1 polymer ?
#
loop_
_entity_poly.entity_id
_entity_poly.type
_entity_poly.pdbx_seq_one_letter_code
_entity_poly.pdbx_strand_id
1 'polypeptide(L)'
;MVEPKTHNQKLSALLTSVKEKVSVAQDQQQLIDAIEQVKAFGGPLKFNHGKRYAVAIVAVLAGFIIAGVQWYQYRHLSSGTTILLVLLAITAIAMMVWSWRKNGSINKLADELFQQDLLFDNGLRQVAVEPEEAVGELMSRFHEFNRGNYSQEIKALYQGHYQGKDHAFDYHFYHFHYVDKRTTVTTDSKGRPRTHTTYDHYDRYGIYLLFNYVSSLALVGKSVSGLSGSIYKPASNRFNKLYRVVGDSEMTAAKFLKPALVLACEEISATLSELNFEFNSQAELCMSFRDSNVITLERSSDFNAPDDFIQLIRQHNELPKLKAALAHIETLMVYSDSNFRKTS
;
A
#
# COMPACT_ATOMS: atom_id res chain seq x y z
N MET A 1 21.36 8.59 -41.93
CA MET A 1 22.08 7.66 -41.03
C MET A 1 21.46 7.79 -39.64
N VAL A 2 20.88 6.72 -39.11
CA VAL A 2 20.30 6.73 -37.76
C VAL A 2 21.44 6.51 -36.76
N GLU A 3 21.64 7.45 -35.86
CA GLU A 3 22.68 7.37 -34.82
C GLU A 3 22.46 6.11 -33.96
N PRO A 4 23.50 5.29 -33.70
CA PRO A 4 23.33 4.05 -32.94
C PRO A 4 22.85 4.35 -31.52
N LYS A 5 21.68 3.82 -31.15
CA LYS A 5 21.11 3.99 -29.80
C LYS A 5 22.11 3.51 -28.74
N THR A 6 22.38 4.38 -27.77
CA THR A 6 23.22 4.06 -26.60
C THR A 6 22.60 2.95 -25.75
N HIS A 7 23.41 2.21 -24.99
CA HIS A 7 22.94 1.16 -24.05
C HIS A 7 21.76 1.63 -23.18
N ASN A 8 21.88 2.84 -22.61
CA ASN A 8 20.85 3.41 -21.75
C ASN A 8 19.54 3.70 -22.49
N GLN A 9 19.58 4.08 -23.76
CA GLN A 9 18.38 4.27 -24.58
C GLN A 9 17.70 2.94 -24.88
N LYS A 10 18.49 1.90 -25.19
CA LYS A 10 17.97 0.54 -25.42
C LYS A 10 17.33 -0.03 -24.15
N LEU A 11 18.01 0.05 -23.01
CA LEU A 11 17.49 -0.41 -21.72
C LEU A 11 16.24 0.37 -21.31
N SER A 12 16.22 1.69 -21.48
CA SER A 12 15.01 2.49 -21.17
C SER A 12 13.82 2.08 -22.03
N ALA A 13 14.02 1.86 -23.33
CA ALA A 13 12.95 1.42 -24.23
C ALA A 13 12.44 0.02 -23.87
N LEU A 14 13.35 -0.90 -23.49
CA LEU A 14 13.01 -2.22 -23.00
C LEU A 14 12.12 -2.13 -21.75
N LEU A 15 12.55 -1.39 -20.72
CA LEU A 15 11.80 -1.27 -19.47
C LEU A 15 10.42 -0.63 -19.69
N THR A 16 10.30 0.36 -20.58
CA THR A 16 9.00 0.93 -20.94
C THR A 16 8.10 -0.12 -21.60
N SER A 17 8.63 -0.89 -22.55
CA SER A 17 7.87 -1.96 -23.22
C SER A 17 7.43 -3.07 -22.25
N VAL A 18 8.33 -3.49 -21.35
CA VAL A 18 8.02 -4.50 -20.32
C VAL A 18 6.99 -3.96 -19.34
N LYS A 19 7.10 -2.70 -18.93
CA LYS A 19 6.10 -2.06 -18.06
C LYS A 19 4.71 -2.03 -18.69
N GLU A 20 4.62 -1.69 -19.97
CA GLU A 20 3.35 -1.70 -20.70
C GLU A 20 2.74 -3.10 -20.72
N LYS A 21 3.54 -4.14 -21.07
CA LYS A 21 3.09 -5.54 -21.04
C LYS A 21 2.60 -5.99 -19.68
N VAL A 22 3.33 -5.65 -18.61
CA VAL A 22 2.92 -5.97 -17.23
C VAL A 22 1.60 -5.29 -16.88
N SER A 23 1.42 -4.02 -17.26
CA SER A 23 0.21 -3.26 -16.92
C SER A 23 -1.07 -3.75 -17.62
N VAL A 24 -0.94 -4.37 -18.79
CA VAL A 24 -2.08 -4.92 -19.55
C VAL A 24 -2.19 -6.43 -19.42
N ALA A 25 -1.33 -7.05 -18.60
CA ALA A 25 -1.30 -8.49 -18.44
C ALA A 25 -2.64 -9.01 -17.93
N GLN A 26 -3.09 -10.13 -18.49
CA GLN A 26 -4.34 -10.80 -18.09
C GLN A 26 -4.10 -12.15 -17.41
N ASP A 27 -2.89 -12.68 -17.50
CA ASP A 27 -2.49 -13.98 -16.97
C ASP A 27 -0.99 -14.03 -16.66
N GLN A 28 -0.57 -15.11 -15.98
CA GLN A 28 0.82 -15.36 -15.61
C GLN A 28 1.74 -15.57 -16.81
N GLN A 29 1.24 -16.12 -17.92
CA GLN A 29 2.07 -16.37 -19.10
C GLN A 29 2.55 -15.05 -19.71
N GLN A 30 1.71 -14.02 -19.76
CA GLN A 30 2.09 -12.70 -20.24
C GLN A 30 3.15 -12.03 -19.33
N LEU A 31 3.15 -12.32 -18.03
CA LEU A 31 4.20 -11.87 -17.12
C LEU A 31 5.52 -12.62 -17.38
N ILE A 32 5.47 -13.93 -17.62
CA ILE A 32 6.63 -14.74 -18.00
C ILE A 32 7.23 -14.22 -19.31
N ASP A 33 6.42 -13.95 -20.33
CA ASP A 33 6.85 -13.40 -21.61
C ASP A 33 7.56 -12.03 -21.44
N ALA A 34 7.12 -11.24 -20.46
CA ALA A 34 7.75 -9.97 -20.12
C ALA A 34 9.14 -10.19 -19.50
N ILE A 35 9.32 -11.20 -18.64
CA ILE A 35 10.63 -11.59 -18.10
C ILE A 35 11.54 -12.14 -19.20
N GLU A 36 11.01 -12.97 -20.10
CA GLU A 36 11.75 -13.51 -21.25
C GLU A 36 12.26 -12.41 -22.17
N GLN A 37 11.46 -11.35 -22.39
CA GLN A 37 11.91 -10.17 -23.12
C GLN A 37 13.09 -9.47 -22.44
N VAL A 38 13.08 -9.40 -21.11
CA VAL A 38 14.21 -8.86 -20.33
C VAL A 38 15.44 -9.77 -20.44
N LYS A 39 15.26 -11.09 -20.35
CA LYS A 39 16.31 -12.09 -20.53
C LYS A 39 16.97 -11.99 -21.91
N ALA A 40 16.16 -11.80 -22.96
CA ALA A 40 16.61 -11.67 -24.35
C ALA A 40 17.43 -10.40 -24.62
N PHE A 41 17.46 -9.42 -23.70
CA PHE A 41 18.29 -8.23 -23.83
C PHE A 41 19.79 -8.56 -23.92
N GLY A 42 20.24 -9.68 -23.30
CA GLY A 42 21.59 -10.21 -23.45
C GLY A 42 22.72 -9.29 -22.94
N GLY A 43 22.39 -8.26 -22.16
CA GLY A 43 23.32 -7.27 -21.63
C GLY A 43 23.02 -6.89 -20.19
N PRO A 44 23.90 -6.13 -19.52
CA PRO A 44 23.72 -5.79 -18.11
C PRO A 44 22.48 -4.91 -17.90
N LEU A 45 21.61 -5.33 -16.98
CA LEU A 45 20.42 -4.58 -16.55
C LEU A 45 20.79 -3.48 -15.55
N LYS A 46 21.76 -2.65 -15.92
CA LYS A 46 22.18 -1.47 -15.17
C LYS A 46 22.40 -0.32 -16.14
N PHE A 47 21.94 0.87 -15.76
CA PHE A 47 22.23 2.05 -16.56
C PHE A 47 23.71 2.42 -16.40
N ASN A 48 24.39 2.61 -17.53
CA ASN A 48 25.78 3.04 -17.53
C ASN A 48 25.84 4.57 -17.36
N HIS A 49 26.25 4.99 -16.18
CA HIS A 49 26.43 6.40 -15.84
C HIS A 49 27.90 6.84 -15.81
N GLY A 50 28.84 5.99 -16.24
CA GLY A 50 30.28 6.21 -16.11
C GLY A 50 30.75 7.53 -16.71
N LYS A 51 30.27 7.90 -17.91
CA LYS A 51 30.60 9.19 -18.55
C LYS A 51 30.10 10.39 -17.75
N ARG A 52 28.92 10.29 -17.13
CA ARG A 52 28.32 11.38 -16.34
C ARG A 52 29.02 11.53 -14.99
N TYR A 53 29.35 10.41 -14.35
CA TYR A 53 30.16 10.41 -13.14
C TYR A 53 31.57 10.95 -13.40
N ALA A 54 32.21 10.58 -14.50
CA ALA A 54 33.53 11.11 -14.87
C ALA A 54 33.50 12.64 -15.02
N VAL A 55 32.51 13.19 -15.73
CA VAL A 55 32.33 14.65 -15.87
C VAL A 55 32.10 15.31 -14.50
N ALA A 56 31.24 14.73 -13.65
CA ALA A 56 30.98 15.24 -12.32
C ALA A 56 32.24 15.23 -11.43
N ILE A 57 33.02 14.15 -11.46
CA ILE A 57 34.27 14.01 -10.70
C ILE A 57 35.29 15.04 -11.19
N VAL A 58 35.48 15.17 -12.50
CA VAL A 58 36.42 16.16 -13.07
C VAL A 58 36.02 17.58 -12.68
N ALA A 59 34.72 17.91 -12.73
CA ALA A 59 34.24 19.24 -12.34
C ALA A 59 34.46 19.52 -10.85
N VAL A 60 34.20 18.54 -9.97
CA VAL A 60 34.46 18.66 -8.52
C VAL A 60 35.95 18.80 -8.22
N LEU A 61 36.81 17.99 -8.87
CA LEU A 61 38.27 18.08 -8.72
C LEU A 61 38.80 19.43 -9.19
N ALA A 62 38.33 19.94 -10.34
CA ALA A 62 38.68 21.27 -10.82
C ALA A 62 38.27 22.36 -9.82
N GLY A 63 37.08 22.24 -9.23
CA GLY A 63 36.62 23.14 -8.16
C GLY A 63 37.54 23.12 -6.94
N PHE A 64 37.95 21.94 -6.46
CA PHE A 64 38.90 21.81 -5.35
C PHE A 64 40.28 22.37 -5.67
N ILE A 65 40.78 22.19 -6.90
CA ILE A 65 42.04 22.77 -7.34
C ILE A 65 41.96 24.30 -7.32
N ILE A 66 40.90 24.89 -7.88
CA ILE A 66 40.69 26.34 -7.88
C ILE A 66 40.64 26.88 -6.44
N ALA A 67 39.92 26.19 -5.56
CA ALA A 67 39.83 26.56 -4.14
C ALA A 67 41.18 26.44 -3.42
N GLY A 68 41.94 25.37 -3.68
CA GLY A 68 43.26 25.15 -3.11
C GLY A 68 44.29 26.20 -3.55
N VAL A 69 44.31 26.55 -4.84
CA VAL A 69 45.17 27.62 -5.38
C VAL A 69 44.82 28.96 -4.74
N GLN A 70 43.53 29.29 -4.66
CA GLN A 70 43.11 30.54 -4.05
C GLN A 70 43.45 30.60 -2.56
N TRP A 71 43.23 29.50 -1.82
CA TRP A 71 43.59 29.42 -0.42
C TRP A 71 45.11 29.56 -0.19
N TYR A 72 45.92 28.94 -1.04
CA TYR A 72 47.38 29.06 -0.99
C TYR A 72 47.86 30.50 -1.20
N GLN A 73 47.30 31.20 -2.19
CA GLN A 73 47.70 32.56 -2.55
C GLN A 73 47.16 33.63 -1.59
N TYR A 74 45.89 33.52 -1.18
CA TYR A 74 45.17 34.60 -0.51
C TYR A 74 44.80 34.28 0.94
N ARG A 75 45.03 33.05 1.42
CA ARG A 75 44.66 32.56 2.76
C ARG A 75 43.17 32.68 3.10
N HIS A 76 42.33 32.95 2.11
CA HIS A 76 40.88 32.95 2.22
C HIS A 76 40.25 32.53 0.89
N LEU A 77 39.02 32.01 0.95
CA LEU A 77 38.21 31.76 -0.23
C LEU A 77 37.34 32.98 -0.50
N SER A 78 37.26 33.41 -1.76
CA SER A 78 36.29 34.42 -2.16
C SER A 78 34.86 33.89 -2.03
N SER A 79 33.89 34.79 -1.90
CA SER A 79 32.48 34.42 -1.94
C SER A 79 32.12 33.71 -3.25
N GLY A 80 32.70 34.13 -4.38
CA GLY A 80 32.46 33.53 -5.70
C GLY A 80 32.91 32.08 -5.80
N THR A 81 34.11 31.75 -5.34
CA THR A 81 34.62 30.37 -5.32
C THR A 81 33.85 29.48 -4.35
N THR A 82 33.47 30.01 -3.19
CA THR A 82 32.61 29.29 -2.24
C THR A 82 31.25 28.95 -2.86
N ILE A 83 30.61 29.90 -3.54
CA ILE A 83 29.34 29.67 -4.26
C ILE A 83 29.52 28.61 -5.36
N LEU A 84 30.59 28.69 -6.13
CA LEU A 84 30.89 27.71 -7.19
C LEU A 84 31.04 26.29 -6.63
N LEU A 85 31.78 26.12 -5.53
CA LEU A 85 31.94 24.81 -4.87
C LEU A 85 30.60 24.24 -4.40
N VAL A 86 29.75 25.07 -3.80
CA VAL A 86 28.41 24.66 -3.36
C VAL A 86 27.56 24.22 -4.55
N LEU A 87 27.56 24.96 -5.65
CA LEU A 87 26.82 24.59 -6.86
C LEU A 87 27.32 23.28 -7.48
N LEU A 88 28.64 23.08 -7.54
CA LEU A 88 29.24 21.83 -8.01
C LEU A 88 28.87 20.65 -7.12
N ALA A 89 28.89 20.83 -5.79
CA ALA A 89 28.49 19.80 -4.83
C ALA A 89 27.01 19.43 -4.98
N ILE A 90 26.11 20.41 -5.06
CA ILE A 90 24.67 20.19 -5.27
C ILE A 90 24.44 19.43 -6.59
N THR A 91 25.13 19.82 -7.66
CA THR A 91 25.00 19.19 -8.97
C THR A 91 25.48 17.74 -8.93
N ALA A 92 26.61 17.45 -8.29
CA ALA A 92 27.13 16.10 -8.14
C ALA A 92 26.17 15.20 -7.32
N ILE A 93 25.62 15.72 -6.22
CA ILE A 93 24.62 15.02 -5.40
C ILE A 93 23.35 14.74 -6.23
N ALA A 94 22.85 15.74 -6.96
CA ALA A 94 21.67 15.58 -7.81
C ALA A 94 21.87 14.50 -8.89
N MET A 95 23.05 14.45 -9.53
CA MET A 95 23.37 13.41 -10.52
C MET A 95 23.45 12.02 -9.88
N MET A 96 24.01 11.90 -8.67
CA MET A 96 24.10 10.64 -7.94
C MET A 96 22.70 10.13 -7.54
N VAL A 97 21.85 11.00 -6.99
CA VAL A 97 20.46 10.67 -6.63
C VAL A 97 19.66 10.27 -7.87
N TRP A 98 19.81 10.99 -8.98
CA TRP A 98 19.12 10.66 -10.23
C TRP A 98 19.52 9.28 -10.77
N SER A 99 20.82 8.97 -10.77
CA SER A 99 21.34 7.66 -11.18
C SER A 99 20.82 6.53 -10.29
N TRP A 100 20.82 6.74 -8.98
CA TRP A 100 20.30 5.76 -8.03
C TRP A 100 18.80 5.50 -8.23
N ARG A 101 17.99 6.55 -8.36
CA ARG A 101 16.55 6.43 -8.68
C ARG A 101 16.32 5.71 -10.01
N LYS A 102 17.14 6.00 -11.02
CA LYS A 102 16.98 5.40 -12.34
C LYS A 102 17.30 3.90 -12.31
N ASN A 103 18.32 3.47 -11.57
CA ASN A 103 18.56 2.05 -11.33
C ASN A 103 17.44 1.40 -10.49
N GLY A 104 16.88 2.12 -9.52
CA GLY A 104 15.73 1.65 -8.74
C GLY A 104 14.47 1.37 -9.56
N SER A 105 14.33 1.98 -10.75
CA SER A 105 13.17 1.73 -11.63
C SER A 105 13.09 0.28 -12.15
N ILE A 106 14.24 -0.41 -12.26
CA ILE A 106 14.28 -1.83 -12.67
C ILE A 106 13.72 -2.69 -11.54
N ASN A 107 14.14 -2.43 -10.31
CA ASN A 107 13.63 -3.12 -9.12
C ASN A 107 12.13 -2.86 -8.96
N LYS A 108 11.71 -1.60 -9.10
CA LYS A 108 10.30 -1.23 -9.03
C LYS A 108 9.46 -1.96 -10.07
N LEU A 109 9.97 -2.14 -11.29
CA LEU A 109 9.26 -2.90 -12.32
C LEU A 109 9.17 -4.39 -11.97
N ALA A 110 10.20 -4.97 -11.35
CA ALA A 110 10.14 -6.34 -10.84
C ALA A 110 9.09 -6.46 -9.72
N ASP A 111 9.02 -5.47 -8.83
CA ASP A 111 8.03 -5.39 -7.76
C ASP A 111 6.60 -5.24 -8.34
N GLU A 112 6.41 -4.38 -9.36
CA GLU A 112 5.14 -4.21 -10.09
C GLU A 112 4.70 -5.52 -10.78
N LEU A 113 5.63 -6.24 -11.42
CA LEU A 113 5.36 -7.53 -12.07
C LEU A 113 4.97 -8.61 -11.05
N PHE A 114 5.75 -8.75 -9.98
CA PHE A 114 5.47 -9.73 -8.94
C PHE A 114 4.15 -9.41 -8.22
N GLN A 115 3.84 -8.14 -7.99
CA GLN A 115 2.54 -7.77 -7.42
C GLN A 115 1.38 -8.22 -8.33
N GLN A 116 1.51 -8.07 -9.65
CA GLN A 116 0.49 -8.53 -10.59
C GLN A 116 0.31 -10.06 -10.55
N ASP A 117 1.40 -10.80 -10.43
CA ASP A 117 1.38 -12.26 -10.25
C ASP A 117 0.65 -12.68 -8.98
N LEU A 118 0.94 -12.03 -7.84
CA LEU A 118 0.22 -12.27 -6.58
C LEU A 118 -1.29 -12.05 -6.72
N LEU A 119 -1.71 -11.04 -7.50
CA LEU A 119 -3.13 -10.82 -7.75
C LEU A 119 -3.73 -11.96 -8.57
N PHE A 120 -3.05 -12.43 -9.63
CA PHE A 120 -3.52 -13.55 -10.44
C PHE A 120 -3.62 -14.85 -9.66
N ASP A 121 -2.58 -15.18 -8.90
CA ASP A 121 -2.56 -16.36 -8.03
C ASP A 121 -3.78 -16.36 -7.12
N ASN A 122 -4.06 -15.23 -6.47
CA ASN A 122 -5.10 -15.13 -5.47
C ASN A 122 -6.46 -14.69 -6.05
N GLY A 123 -6.65 -14.80 -7.37
CA GLY A 123 -7.93 -14.52 -8.03
C GLY A 123 -8.43 -13.08 -7.92
N LEU A 124 -7.54 -12.13 -7.63
CA LEU A 124 -7.82 -10.72 -7.50
C LEU A 124 -7.69 -10.01 -8.85
N ARG A 125 -8.64 -9.11 -9.13
CA ARG A 125 -8.59 -8.23 -10.30
C ARG A 125 -8.67 -6.79 -9.86
N GLN A 126 -7.78 -5.96 -10.37
CA GLN A 126 -7.82 -4.52 -10.10
C GLN A 126 -9.07 -3.91 -10.73
N VAL A 127 -9.75 -3.06 -9.97
CA VAL A 127 -10.90 -2.28 -10.41
C VAL A 127 -10.43 -0.85 -10.62
N ALA A 128 -10.65 -0.31 -11.82
CA ALA A 128 -10.38 1.09 -12.09
C ALA A 128 -11.40 1.95 -11.34
N VAL A 129 -10.91 2.91 -10.55
CA VAL A 129 -11.73 3.82 -9.76
C VAL A 129 -11.17 5.24 -9.86
N GLU A 130 -12.06 6.22 -9.86
CA GLU A 130 -11.70 7.61 -9.59
C GLU A 130 -11.48 7.75 -8.07
N PRO A 131 -10.26 8.08 -7.59
CA PRO A 131 -9.89 7.88 -6.20
C PRO A 131 -10.76 8.61 -5.17
N GLU A 132 -11.15 9.85 -5.46
CA GLU A 132 -11.98 10.68 -4.56
C GLU A 132 -13.47 10.31 -4.64
N GLU A 133 -13.97 9.97 -5.83
CA GLU A 133 -15.36 9.55 -6.03
C GLU A 133 -15.65 8.23 -5.29
N ALA A 134 -14.72 7.28 -5.37
CA ALA A 134 -14.81 6.01 -4.65
C ALA A 134 -14.86 6.20 -3.12
N VAL A 135 -14.16 7.20 -2.57
CA VAL A 135 -14.30 7.55 -1.14
C VAL A 135 -15.71 8.04 -0.85
N GLY A 136 -16.25 8.93 -1.69
CA GLY A 136 -17.62 9.44 -1.52
C GLY A 136 -18.66 8.33 -1.46
N GLU A 137 -18.56 7.35 -2.37
CA GLU A 137 -19.44 6.17 -2.37
C GLU A 137 -19.28 5.36 -1.08
N LEU A 138 -18.05 4.99 -0.72
CA LEU A 138 -17.78 4.14 0.44
C LEU A 138 -18.11 4.84 1.77
N MET A 139 -17.90 6.15 1.87
CA MET A 139 -18.26 6.95 3.04
C MET A 139 -19.78 7.08 3.21
N SER A 140 -20.56 6.98 2.13
CA SER A 140 -22.02 6.92 2.23
C SER A 140 -22.52 5.58 2.80
N ARG A 141 -21.70 4.53 2.72
CA ARG A 141 -22.02 3.15 3.13
C ARG A 141 -21.43 2.77 4.48
N PHE A 142 -20.25 3.31 4.82
CA PHE A 142 -19.50 2.95 6.03
C PHE A 142 -18.82 4.16 6.68
N HIS A 143 -18.91 4.22 8.00
CA HIS A 143 -18.23 5.21 8.84
C HIS A 143 -16.71 5.04 8.86
N GLU A 144 -16.17 3.86 8.54
CA GLU A 144 -14.72 3.63 8.43
C GLU A 144 -14.00 4.64 7.51
N PHE A 145 -14.70 5.20 6.52
CA PHE A 145 -14.14 6.20 5.59
C PHE A 145 -14.29 7.64 6.09
N ASN A 146 -14.96 7.87 7.22
CA ASN A 146 -15.01 9.16 7.91
C ASN A 146 -13.74 9.39 8.75
N ARG A 147 -12.59 9.42 8.07
CA ARG A 147 -11.25 9.62 8.64
C ARG A 147 -10.50 10.69 7.87
N GLY A 148 -9.64 11.46 8.53
CA GLY A 148 -9.00 12.61 7.91
C GLY A 148 -9.86 13.86 8.00
N ASN A 149 -9.21 15.02 7.91
CA ASN A 149 -9.89 16.32 7.86
C ASN A 149 -9.37 17.22 6.72
N TYR A 150 -8.53 16.67 5.83
CA TYR A 150 -7.93 17.41 4.72
C TYR A 150 -8.14 16.75 3.36
N SER A 151 -7.66 15.52 3.17
CA SER A 151 -7.82 14.77 1.92
C SER A 151 -8.00 13.29 2.19
N GLN A 152 -8.67 12.61 1.27
CA GLN A 152 -9.07 11.20 1.34
C GLN A 152 -9.05 10.64 -0.08
N GLU A 153 -8.50 9.44 -0.28
CA GLU A 153 -8.49 8.77 -1.60
C GLU A 153 -8.48 7.24 -1.47
N ILE A 154 -9.11 6.54 -2.40
CA ILE A 154 -8.91 5.10 -2.61
C ILE A 154 -7.74 4.92 -3.60
N LYS A 155 -6.57 4.53 -3.08
CA LYS A 155 -5.35 4.32 -3.88
C LYS A 155 -5.43 3.08 -4.76
N ALA A 156 -6.14 2.07 -4.30
CA ALA A 156 -6.35 0.83 -5.03
C ALA A 156 -7.63 0.15 -4.58
N LEU A 157 -8.33 -0.45 -5.54
CA LEU A 157 -9.48 -1.31 -5.32
C LEU A 157 -9.29 -2.59 -6.15
N TYR A 158 -9.58 -3.73 -5.53
CA TYR A 158 -9.52 -5.04 -6.18
C TYR A 158 -10.82 -5.78 -5.88
N GLN A 159 -11.31 -6.53 -6.86
CA GLN A 159 -12.39 -7.48 -6.67
C GLN A 159 -11.83 -8.90 -6.61
N GLY A 160 -12.45 -9.76 -5.81
CA GLY A 160 -12.15 -11.17 -5.75
C GLY A 160 -13.39 -12.00 -5.45
N HIS A 161 -13.27 -13.30 -5.62
CA HIS A 161 -14.28 -14.28 -5.27
C HIS A 161 -13.67 -15.27 -4.28
N TYR A 162 -14.29 -15.42 -3.12
CA TYR A 162 -13.88 -16.42 -2.14
C TYR A 162 -14.81 -17.63 -2.24
N GLN A 163 -14.22 -18.82 -2.38
CA GLN A 163 -14.91 -20.09 -2.31
C GLN A 163 -14.41 -20.87 -1.10
N GLY A 164 -15.17 -20.76 0.00
CA GLY A 164 -14.95 -21.52 1.21
C GLY A 164 -15.61 -22.89 1.19
N LYS A 165 -15.62 -23.53 2.34
CA LYS A 165 -16.26 -24.84 2.54
C LYS A 165 -17.77 -24.71 2.67
N ASP A 166 -18.24 -23.70 3.40
CA ASP A 166 -19.63 -23.52 3.79
C ASP A 166 -20.26 -22.30 3.08
N HIS A 167 -19.46 -21.27 2.77
CA HIS A 167 -19.93 -20.10 2.03
C HIS A 167 -19.01 -19.71 0.87
N ALA A 168 -19.61 -19.10 -0.14
CA ALA A 168 -18.91 -18.40 -1.21
C ALA A 168 -19.43 -16.97 -1.30
N PHE A 169 -18.55 -16.01 -1.57
CA PHE A 169 -18.93 -14.61 -1.67
C PHE A 169 -17.95 -13.82 -2.55
N ASP A 170 -18.49 -12.83 -3.25
CA ASP A 170 -17.71 -11.80 -3.90
C ASP A 170 -17.31 -10.75 -2.86
N TYR A 171 -16.10 -10.23 -2.99
CA TYR A 171 -15.58 -9.22 -2.09
C TYR A 171 -14.73 -8.19 -2.83
N HIS A 172 -14.55 -7.05 -2.18
CA HIS A 172 -13.61 -6.03 -2.63
C HIS A 172 -12.55 -5.79 -1.56
N PHE A 173 -11.28 -5.76 -1.97
CA PHE A 173 -10.17 -5.31 -1.14
C PHE A 173 -9.80 -3.88 -1.51
N TYR A 174 -9.67 -2.99 -0.53
CA TYR A 174 -9.33 -1.58 -0.75
C TYR A 174 -8.07 -1.15 -0.01
N HIS A 175 -7.39 -0.14 -0.58
CA HIS A 175 -6.37 0.67 0.07
C HIS A 175 -6.86 2.10 0.17
N PHE A 176 -7.24 2.52 1.37
CA PHE A 176 -7.72 3.85 1.69
C PHE A 176 -6.61 4.70 2.31
N HIS A 177 -6.41 5.90 1.78
CA HIS A 177 -5.48 6.89 2.29
C HIS A 177 -6.23 8.12 2.78
N TYR A 178 -5.82 8.68 3.92
CA TYR A 178 -6.38 9.92 4.43
C TYR A 178 -5.33 10.78 5.13
N VAL A 179 -5.62 12.08 5.21
CA VAL A 179 -4.72 13.10 5.77
C VAL A 179 -5.42 13.90 6.87
N ASP A 180 -4.73 14.00 8.00
CA ASP A 180 -5.06 14.96 9.07
C ASP A 180 -4.17 16.20 8.93
N LYS A 181 -4.79 17.36 8.80
CA LYS A 181 -4.16 18.68 8.89
C LYS A 181 -4.30 19.21 10.31
N ARG A 182 -3.16 19.57 10.92
CA ARG A 182 -3.09 20.21 12.24
C ARG A 182 -2.37 21.54 12.13
N THR A 183 -2.94 22.58 12.74
CA THR A 183 -2.33 23.90 12.82
C THR A 183 -1.95 24.18 14.27
N THR A 184 -0.65 24.33 14.54
CA THR A 184 -0.13 24.68 15.86
C THR A 184 0.39 26.11 15.85
N VAL A 185 0.03 26.89 16.87
CA VAL A 185 0.58 28.24 17.08
C VAL A 185 1.63 28.13 18.17
N THR A 186 2.86 28.47 17.85
CA THR A 186 4.00 28.50 18.77
C THR A 186 4.48 29.93 18.92
N THR A 187 4.83 30.36 20.12
CA THR A 187 5.38 31.71 20.33
C THR A 187 6.90 31.65 20.26
N ASP A 188 7.51 32.49 19.42
CA ASP A 188 8.96 32.57 19.34
C ASP A 188 9.57 33.23 20.59
N SER A 189 10.90 33.19 20.72
CA SER A 189 11.62 33.82 21.84
C SER A 189 11.47 35.35 21.90
N LYS A 190 10.77 35.97 20.94
CA LYS A 190 10.46 37.40 20.85
C LYS A 190 8.96 37.69 21.04
N GLY A 191 8.17 36.71 21.50
CA GLY A 191 6.76 36.88 21.79
C GLY A 191 5.85 36.91 20.55
N ARG A 192 6.35 36.54 19.36
CA ARG A 192 5.55 36.56 18.12
C ARG A 192 4.92 35.20 17.87
N PRO A 193 3.62 35.14 17.55
CA PRO A 193 2.97 33.89 17.18
C PRO A 193 3.48 33.41 15.82
N ARG A 194 3.91 32.15 15.78
CA ARG A 194 4.33 31.43 14.58
C ARG A 194 3.38 30.26 14.37
N THR A 195 2.69 30.31 13.24
CA THR A 195 1.78 29.24 12.81
C THR A 195 2.56 28.17 12.07
N HIS A 196 2.40 26.92 12.48
CA HIS A 196 2.95 25.75 11.79
C HIS A 196 1.79 24.83 11.41
N THR A 197 1.75 24.43 10.14
CA THR A 197 0.76 23.49 9.63
C THR A 197 1.45 22.18 9.29
N THR A 198 0.98 21.09 9.86
CA THR A 198 1.48 19.73 9.64
C THR A 198 0.39 18.89 8.99
N TYR A 199 0.79 18.03 8.05
CA TYR A 199 -0.07 17.08 7.37
C TYR A 199 0.39 15.67 7.74
N ASP A 200 -0.44 14.97 8.51
CA ASP A 200 -0.18 13.60 8.94
C ASP A 200 -0.90 12.64 8.01
N HIS A 201 -0.14 11.77 7.36
CA HIS A 201 -0.59 10.83 6.33
C HIS A 201 -0.83 9.45 6.94
N TYR A 202 -1.98 8.85 6.63
CA TYR A 202 -2.38 7.54 7.17
C TYR A 202 -2.96 6.65 6.08
N ASP A 203 -2.85 5.33 6.27
CA ASP A 203 -3.42 4.33 5.38
C ASP A 203 -4.23 3.32 6.20
N ARG A 204 -5.35 2.89 5.63
CA ARG A 204 -6.20 1.79 6.09
C ARG A 204 -6.45 0.85 4.92
N TYR A 205 -6.51 -0.43 5.23
CA TYR A 205 -6.79 -1.49 4.28
C TYR A 205 -8.03 -2.22 4.75
N GLY A 206 -8.74 -2.87 3.85
CA GLY A 206 -9.90 -3.63 4.27
C GLY A 206 -10.58 -4.41 3.17
N ILE A 207 -11.53 -5.21 3.59
CA ILE A 207 -12.38 -6.03 2.75
C ILE A 207 -13.83 -5.59 2.98
N TYR A 208 -14.58 -5.32 1.91
CA TYR A 208 -16.03 -5.13 2.01
C TYR A 208 -16.79 -6.09 1.09
N LEU A 209 -17.98 -6.49 1.54
CA LEU A 209 -18.87 -7.41 0.85
C LEU A 209 -20.31 -7.33 1.40
N LEU A 210 -21.24 -7.93 0.69
CA LEU A 210 -22.59 -8.16 1.19
C LEU A 210 -22.60 -9.31 2.21
N PHE A 211 -23.00 -9.05 3.46
CA PHE A 211 -22.93 -10.03 4.55
C PHE A 211 -24.29 -10.67 4.90
N ASN A 212 -25.40 -9.95 4.78
CA ASN A 212 -26.79 -10.42 4.95
C ASN A 212 -27.24 -10.94 6.33
N TYR A 213 -26.36 -11.24 7.29
CA TYR A 213 -26.78 -11.85 8.56
C TYR A 213 -27.02 -10.87 9.71
N VAL A 214 -26.38 -9.70 9.69
CA VAL A 214 -26.54 -8.65 10.69
C VAL A 214 -26.40 -7.28 10.02
N SER A 215 -27.08 -6.29 10.57
CA SER A 215 -27.04 -4.89 10.12
C SER A 215 -26.87 -3.96 11.33
N SER A 216 -26.41 -2.74 11.05
CA SER A 216 -26.27 -1.65 12.04
C SER A 216 -25.52 -2.07 13.31
N LEU A 217 -24.37 -2.73 13.12
CA LEU A 217 -23.52 -3.21 14.21
C LEU A 217 -22.06 -2.92 13.88
N ALA A 218 -21.28 -2.45 14.85
CA ALA A 218 -19.87 -2.21 14.69
C ALA A 218 -19.07 -2.77 15.87
N LEU A 219 -17.98 -3.48 15.57
CA LEU A 219 -16.94 -3.88 16.50
C LEU A 219 -15.72 -2.99 16.21
N VAL A 220 -15.43 -2.06 17.10
CA VAL A 220 -14.44 -1.00 16.86
C VAL A 220 -13.19 -1.25 17.70
N GLY A 221 -12.10 -1.69 17.06
CA GLY A 221 -10.79 -1.81 17.69
C GLY A 221 -9.89 -0.59 17.49
N LYS A 222 -10.12 0.19 16.43
CA LYS A 222 -9.50 1.50 16.21
C LYS A 222 -10.56 2.57 16.01
N SER A 223 -10.42 3.68 16.72
CA SER A 223 -11.37 4.81 16.72
C SER A 223 -11.89 5.15 15.32
N VAL A 224 -13.22 5.18 15.19
CA VAL A 224 -14.00 5.62 14.03
C VAL A 224 -15.00 6.67 14.52
N SER A 225 -15.17 7.74 13.74
CA SER A 225 -16.10 8.84 14.03
C SER A 225 -17.49 8.54 13.48
N GLY A 226 -18.53 9.12 14.08
CA GLY A 226 -19.90 9.05 13.56
C GLY A 226 -20.72 7.83 13.97
N LEU A 227 -20.09 6.81 14.55
CA LEU A 227 -20.83 5.67 15.12
C LEU A 227 -21.62 6.11 16.37
N SER A 228 -22.93 5.82 16.36
CA SER A 228 -23.84 6.06 17.47
C SER A 228 -24.75 4.83 17.66
N GLY A 229 -25.28 4.65 18.87
CA GLY A 229 -26.11 3.49 19.21
C GLY A 229 -25.90 2.99 20.63
N SER A 230 -26.51 1.85 20.95
CA SER A 230 -26.31 1.15 22.22
C SER A 230 -24.94 0.49 22.27
N ILE A 231 -24.29 0.56 23.43
CA ILE A 231 -23.01 -0.09 23.69
C ILE A 231 -23.29 -1.45 24.31
N TYR A 232 -22.68 -2.50 23.77
CA TYR A 232 -22.76 -3.85 24.32
C TYR A 232 -21.38 -4.34 24.77
N LYS A 233 -21.33 -5.14 25.83
CA LYS A 233 -20.10 -5.77 26.32
C LYS A 233 -20.35 -7.25 26.58
N PRO A 234 -19.78 -8.17 25.78
CA PRO A 234 -19.82 -9.60 26.11
C PRO A 234 -19.02 -9.89 27.38
N ALA A 235 -19.18 -11.10 27.93
CA ALA A 235 -18.52 -11.52 29.16
C ALA A 235 -16.98 -11.61 29.05
N SER A 236 -16.43 -11.73 27.84
CA SER A 236 -14.97 -11.86 27.67
C SER A 236 -14.25 -10.53 27.87
N ASN A 237 -13.42 -10.47 28.93
CA ASN A 237 -12.54 -9.34 29.18
C ASN A 237 -11.47 -9.16 28.10
N ARG A 238 -11.05 -10.24 27.41
CA ARG A 238 -10.06 -10.15 26.34
C ARG A 238 -10.67 -9.43 25.13
N PHE A 239 -11.83 -9.87 24.67
CA PHE A 239 -12.60 -9.20 23.63
C PHE A 239 -12.85 -7.72 23.94
N ASN A 240 -13.28 -7.40 25.17
CA ASN A 240 -13.58 -6.01 25.56
C ASN A 240 -12.36 -5.07 25.59
N LYS A 241 -11.13 -5.62 25.61
CA LYS A 241 -9.89 -4.84 25.42
C LYS A 241 -9.58 -4.60 23.95
N LEU A 242 -10.02 -5.49 23.08
CA LEU A 242 -9.79 -5.41 21.64
C LEU A 242 -10.85 -4.56 20.94
N TYR A 243 -12.12 -4.66 21.35
CA TYR A 243 -13.24 -4.06 20.64
C TYR A 243 -14.20 -3.34 21.57
N ARG A 244 -14.68 -2.18 21.11
CA ARG A 244 -15.92 -1.56 21.59
C ARG A 244 -17.05 -1.94 20.63
N VAL A 245 -18.14 -2.51 21.16
CA VAL A 245 -19.31 -2.87 20.36
C VAL A 245 -20.33 -1.74 20.41
N VAL A 246 -20.79 -1.30 19.24
CA VAL A 246 -21.86 -0.30 19.07
C VAL A 246 -22.88 -0.87 18.10
N GLY A 247 -24.17 -0.80 18.41
CA GLY A 247 -25.21 -1.18 17.45
C GLY A 247 -26.58 -0.62 17.81
N ASP A 248 -27.58 -0.91 16.99
CA ASP A 248 -28.95 -0.37 17.17
C ASP A 248 -29.58 -0.77 18.53
N SER A 249 -29.22 -1.96 19.04
CA SER A 249 -29.66 -2.42 20.36
C SER A 249 -28.67 -3.43 20.95
N GLU A 250 -28.60 -3.46 22.28
CA GLU A 250 -27.82 -4.48 23.00
C GLU A 250 -28.27 -5.91 22.66
N MET A 251 -29.57 -6.11 22.43
CA MET A 251 -30.13 -7.41 22.06
C MET A 251 -29.60 -7.91 20.72
N THR A 252 -29.48 -7.02 19.72
CA THR A 252 -28.94 -7.38 18.39
C THR A 252 -27.47 -7.75 18.50
N ALA A 253 -26.70 -6.92 19.22
CA ALA A 253 -25.29 -7.20 19.49
C ALA A 253 -25.10 -8.53 20.24
N ALA A 254 -25.92 -8.83 21.25
CA ALA A 254 -25.85 -10.07 22.02
C ALA A 254 -26.21 -11.31 21.19
N LYS A 255 -27.18 -11.20 20.27
CA LYS A 255 -27.55 -12.30 19.36
C LYS A 255 -26.44 -12.62 18.36
N PHE A 256 -25.76 -11.59 17.86
CA PHE A 256 -24.63 -11.75 16.95
C PHE A 256 -23.39 -12.27 17.70
N LEU A 257 -23.02 -11.66 18.83
CA LEU A 257 -21.80 -12.00 19.59
C LEU A 257 -21.96 -13.23 20.49
N LYS A 258 -22.36 -14.35 19.88
CA LYS A 258 -22.32 -15.67 20.50
C LYS A 258 -20.89 -16.01 20.93
N PRO A 259 -20.68 -16.90 21.93
CA PRO A 259 -19.34 -17.25 22.42
C PRO A 259 -18.35 -17.64 21.31
N ALA A 260 -18.79 -18.38 20.29
CA ALA A 260 -17.95 -18.76 19.15
C ALA A 260 -17.47 -17.56 18.32
N LEU A 261 -18.32 -16.56 18.09
CA LEU A 261 -17.97 -15.35 17.35
C LEU A 261 -17.07 -14.42 18.17
N VAL A 262 -17.30 -14.33 19.48
CA VAL A 262 -16.40 -13.61 20.39
C VAL A 262 -14.99 -14.21 20.32
N LEU A 263 -14.85 -15.54 20.39
CA LEU A 263 -13.56 -16.22 20.26
C LEU A 263 -12.92 -16.00 18.89
N ALA A 264 -13.68 -16.15 17.80
CA ALA A 264 -13.18 -15.93 16.45
C ALA A 264 -12.61 -14.50 16.27
N CYS A 265 -13.28 -13.48 16.82
CA CYS A 265 -12.80 -12.10 16.79
C CYS A 265 -11.51 -11.91 17.62
N GLU A 266 -11.35 -12.61 18.74
CA GLU A 266 -10.12 -12.57 19.55
C GLU A 266 -8.92 -13.28 18.88
N GLU A 267 -9.18 -14.27 18.04
CA GLU A 267 -8.16 -15.03 17.31
C GLU A 267 -7.63 -14.25 16.11
N ILE A 268 -8.51 -13.67 15.29
CA ILE A 268 -8.09 -12.91 14.11
C ILE A 268 -7.27 -11.66 14.49
N SER A 269 -7.48 -11.09 15.67
CA SER A 269 -6.70 -9.95 16.18
C SER A 269 -5.23 -10.29 16.46
N ALA A 270 -4.85 -11.57 16.47
CA ALA A 270 -3.45 -11.99 16.52
C ALA A 270 -2.76 -11.93 15.14
N THR A 271 -3.55 -11.88 14.06
CA THR A 271 -3.05 -11.86 12.67
C THR A 271 -3.12 -10.46 12.06
N LEU A 272 -4.17 -9.71 12.37
CA LEU A 272 -4.44 -8.38 11.84
C LEU A 272 -4.55 -7.36 12.96
N SER A 273 -4.00 -6.18 12.73
CA SER A 273 -3.88 -5.09 13.69
C SER A 273 -4.93 -4.00 13.45
N GLU A 274 -5.37 -3.36 14.55
CA GLU A 274 -6.31 -2.24 14.52
C GLU A 274 -7.62 -2.57 13.77
N LEU A 275 -8.11 -3.79 13.96
CA LEU A 275 -9.30 -4.33 13.29
C LEU A 275 -10.57 -3.56 13.66
N ASN A 276 -11.40 -3.26 12.65
CA ASN A 276 -12.79 -2.91 12.82
C ASN A 276 -13.66 -3.83 11.96
N PHE A 277 -14.86 -4.13 12.46
CA PHE A 277 -15.93 -4.73 11.67
C PHE A 277 -17.10 -3.77 11.71
N GLU A 278 -17.57 -3.32 10.56
CA GLU A 278 -18.74 -2.45 10.45
C GLU A 278 -19.77 -3.12 9.56
N PHE A 279 -20.93 -3.40 10.11
CA PHE A 279 -22.11 -3.90 9.42
C PHE A 279 -23.08 -2.72 9.25
N ASN A 280 -23.27 -2.25 8.02
CA ASN A 280 -24.12 -1.10 7.76
C ASN A 280 -25.61 -1.47 7.78
N SER A 281 -26.48 -0.48 7.55
CA SER A 281 -27.94 -0.69 7.54
C SER A 281 -28.43 -1.60 6.39
N GLN A 282 -27.62 -1.81 5.36
CA GLN A 282 -27.89 -2.66 4.20
C GLN A 282 -27.31 -4.07 4.38
N ALA A 283 -26.83 -4.41 5.58
CA ALA A 283 -26.18 -5.68 5.90
C ALA A 283 -24.94 -5.97 5.05
N GLU A 284 -24.20 -4.93 4.66
CA GLU A 284 -22.85 -5.04 4.10
C GLU A 284 -21.83 -5.01 5.23
N LEU A 285 -20.77 -5.81 5.12
CA LEU A 285 -19.64 -5.82 6.03
C LEU A 285 -18.50 -4.99 5.43
N CYS A 286 -17.89 -4.13 6.23
CA CYS A 286 -16.54 -3.58 6.04
C CYS A 286 -15.63 -4.08 7.18
N MET A 287 -14.69 -4.95 6.85
CA MET A 287 -13.62 -5.42 7.73
C MET A 287 -12.34 -4.66 7.42
N SER A 288 -11.92 -3.75 8.31
CA SER A 288 -10.77 -2.87 8.07
C SER A 288 -9.64 -3.07 9.08
N PHE A 289 -8.41 -2.84 8.66
CA PHE A 289 -7.18 -3.06 9.43
C PHE A 289 -6.07 -2.11 8.96
N ARG A 290 -4.94 -2.09 9.69
CA ARG A 290 -3.77 -1.26 9.36
C ARG A 290 -2.74 -1.96 8.47
N ASP A 291 -2.81 -3.29 8.39
CA ASP A 291 -1.81 -4.14 7.75
C ASP A 291 -1.69 -3.88 6.24
N SER A 292 -0.57 -3.32 5.81
CA SER A 292 -0.28 -3.05 4.38
C SER A 292 0.18 -4.28 3.59
N ASN A 293 0.45 -5.39 4.28
CA ASN A 293 0.99 -6.61 3.71
C ASN A 293 -0.03 -7.74 3.58
N VAL A 294 -1.32 -7.40 3.46
CA VAL A 294 -2.37 -8.41 3.27
C VAL A 294 -2.37 -8.96 1.85
N ILE A 295 -2.07 -8.11 0.86
CA ILE A 295 -2.01 -8.48 -0.57
C ILE A 295 -0.60 -8.34 -1.18
N THR A 296 0.44 -8.30 -0.35
CA THR A 296 1.83 -8.15 -0.80
C THR A 296 2.73 -9.18 -0.13
N LEU A 297 3.77 -9.61 -0.86
CA LEU A 297 4.83 -10.49 -0.36
C LEU A 297 6.19 -9.97 -0.81
N GLU A 298 7.23 -10.34 -0.08
CA GLU A 298 8.60 -10.13 -0.52
C GLU A 298 8.97 -11.20 -1.56
N ARG A 299 9.46 -10.77 -2.72
CA ARG A 299 9.97 -11.66 -3.76
C ARG A 299 11.36 -12.19 -3.42
N SER A 300 11.64 -13.42 -3.82
CA SER A 300 12.95 -14.07 -3.65
C SER A 300 13.91 -13.86 -4.83
N SER A 301 13.41 -13.38 -5.98
CA SER A 301 14.19 -13.18 -7.21
C SER A 301 13.77 -11.90 -7.97
N ASP A 302 14.48 -11.56 -9.05
CA ASP A 302 14.16 -10.47 -10.00
C ASP A 302 14.82 -10.66 -11.37
N PHE A 303 14.72 -9.63 -12.21
CA PHE A 303 15.31 -9.59 -13.54
C PHE A 303 16.83 -9.86 -13.60
N ASN A 304 17.59 -9.75 -12.51
CA ASN A 304 19.02 -10.13 -12.50
C ASN A 304 19.21 -11.66 -12.51
N ALA A 305 18.20 -12.42 -12.11
CA ALA A 305 18.15 -13.89 -12.15
C ALA A 305 16.85 -14.33 -12.86
N PRO A 306 16.72 -14.09 -14.18
CA PRO A 306 15.45 -14.21 -14.89
C PRO A 306 14.88 -15.63 -14.88
N ASP A 307 15.72 -16.66 -14.86
CA ASP A 307 15.25 -18.06 -14.78
C ASP A 307 14.62 -18.36 -13.42
N ASP A 308 15.25 -17.94 -12.32
CA ASP A 308 14.68 -18.07 -10.97
C ASP A 308 13.42 -17.22 -10.82
N PHE A 309 13.39 -16.04 -11.45
CA PHE A 309 12.20 -15.19 -11.43
C PHE A 309 11.04 -15.83 -12.19
N ILE A 310 11.27 -16.45 -13.36
CA ILE A 310 10.26 -17.22 -14.07
C ILE A 310 9.74 -18.39 -13.21
N GLN A 311 10.62 -19.07 -12.48
CA GLN A 311 10.19 -20.14 -11.56
C GLN A 311 9.33 -19.60 -10.41
N LEU A 312 9.66 -18.42 -9.87
CA LEU A 312 8.85 -17.76 -8.85
C LEU A 312 7.44 -17.43 -9.35
N ILE A 313 7.31 -16.89 -10.58
CA ILE A 313 6.01 -16.54 -11.19
C ILE A 313 5.19 -17.79 -11.58
N ARG A 314 5.86 -18.92 -11.85
CA ARG A 314 5.15 -20.20 -12.10
C ARG A 314 4.64 -20.87 -10.83
N GLN A 315 5.21 -20.52 -9.69
CA GLN A 315 4.76 -21.03 -8.40
C GLN A 315 3.55 -20.23 -7.96
N HIS A 316 2.56 -20.94 -7.42
CA HIS A 316 1.41 -20.28 -6.82
C HIS A 316 1.80 -19.70 -5.46
N ASN A 317 1.82 -18.37 -5.37
CA ASN A 317 2.19 -17.60 -4.19
C ASN A 317 0.93 -17.21 -3.39
N GLU A 318 0.57 -18.04 -2.39
CA GLU A 318 -0.56 -17.76 -1.50
C GLU A 318 -0.34 -16.50 -0.65
N LEU A 319 -1.39 -15.70 -0.44
CA LEU A 319 -1.40 -14.57 0.49
C LEU A 319 -1.96 -14.97 1.86
N PRO A 320 -1.14 -15.26 2.89
CA PRO A 320 -1.63 -15.91 4.11
C PRO A 320 -2.57 -15.02 4.92
N LYS A 321 -2.30 -13.71 4.98
CA LYS A 321 -3.16 -12.75 5.69
C LYS A 321 -4.49 -12.55 4.99
N LEU A 322 -4.52 -12.50 3.66
CA LEU A 322 -5.76 -12.42 2.90
C LEU A 322 -6.60 -13.67 3.12
N LYS A 323 -5.99 -14.85 3.00
CA LYS A 323 -6.65 -16.15 3.26
C LYS A 323 -7.22 -16.21 4.67
N ALA A 324 -6.47 -15.77 5.68
CA ALA A 324 -6.94 -15.71 7.06
C ALA A 324 -8.12 -14.73 7.25
N ALA A 325 -8.08 -13.56 6.61
CA ALA A 325 -9.16 -12.59 6.66
C ALA A 325 -10.45 -13.12 6.02
N LEU A 326 -10.36 -13.73 4.84
CA LEU A 326 -11.51 -14.30 4.12
C LEU A 326 -12.10 -15.50 4.85
N ALA A 327 -11.26 -16.41 5.36
CA ALA A 327 -11.71 -17.54 6.18
C ALA A 327 -12.36 -17.07 7.50
N HIS A 328 -11.87 -15.97 8.08
CA HIS A 328 -12.52 -15.37 9.23
C HIS A 328 -13.91 -14.81 8.87
N ILE A 329 -14.06 -14.12 7.74
CA ILE A 329 -15.36 -13.65 7.25
C ILE A 329 -16.33 -14.83 7.04
N GLU A 330 -15.88 -15.92 6.42
CA GLU A 330 -16.68 -17.16 6.32
C GLU A 330 -17.08 -17.68 7.71
N THR A 331 -16.15 -17.70 8.66
CA THR A 331 -16.45 -18.09 10.06
C THR A 331 -17.53 -17.20 10.67
N LEU A 332 -17.52 -15.89 10.39
CA LEU A 332 -18.57 -14.97 10.81
C LEU A 332 -19.92 -15.37 10.21
N MET A 333 -19.96 -15.71 8.92
CA MET A 333 -21.17 -16.17 8.22
C MET A 333 -21.72 -17.47 8.81
N VAL A 334 -20.88 -18.50 8.96
CA VAL A 334 -21.29 -19.83 9.47
C VAL A 334 -21.98 -19.73 10.84
N TYR A 335 -21.40 -18.99 11.79
CA TYR A 335 -22.00 -18.86 13.12
C TYR A 335 -23.21 -17.91 13.16
N SER A 336 -23.42 -17.13 12.10
CA SER A 336 -24.56 -16.23 11.94
C SER A 336 -25.72 -16.89 11.18
N ASP A 337 -25.44 -17.81 10.26
CA ASP A 337 -26.44 -18.57 9.47
C ASP A 337 -27.26 -19.57 10.30
N SER A 338 -26.89 -19.77 11.56
CA SER A 338 -27.68 -20.54 12.53
C SER A 338 -28.94 -19.79 12.98
N ASN A 339 -29.79 -19.39 12.03
CA ASN A 339 -31.19 -19.08 12.23
C ASN A 339 -31.98 -20.39 12.26
N PHE A 340 -32.51 -20.69 13.43
CA PHE A 340 -33.51 -21.70 13.73
C PHE A 340 -34.61 -21.83 12.67
N ARG A 341 -34.45 -22.72 11.68
CA ARG A 341 -35.62 -23.42 11.11
C ARG A 341 -35.99 -24.54 12.08
N LYS A 342 -36.76 -24.19 13.11
CA LYS A 342 -37.72 -25.17 13.67
C LYS A 342 -38.73 -25.41 12.57
N THR A 343 -38.52 -26.43 11.74
CA THR A 343 -39.63 -27.08 11.07
C THR A 343 -40.40 -27.81 12.16
N SER A 344 -41.58 -27.24 12.42
CA SER A 344 -42.71 -27.77 13.20
C SER A 344 -42.93 -29.26 13.04
#